data_AF-A0A292YBY4-F1
#
_entry.id   AF-A0A292YBY4-F1
#
_cell.length_a   1.000
_cell.length_b   1.000
_cell.length_c   1.000
_cell.angle_alpha   90.00
_cell.angle_beta   90.00
_cell.angle_gamma   90.00
#
_symmetry.space_group_name_H-M   'P 1'
#
loop_
_entity.id
_entity.type
_entity.pdbx_description
1 polymer ?
#
loop_
_entity_poly.entity_id
_entity_poly.type
_entity_poly.pdbx_seq_one_letter_code
_entity_poly.pdbx_strand_id
1 'polypeptide(L)'
;MAEIPFSDEELKEAVSGVIEELRPMLQMDGGDVTLIDVKKPVVFVQLQGGCVGCASAGATLKYGIEKALKEKIHPDLVVMNVPHGYEDRLDELLKYSF
;
A
#
# COMPACT_ATOMS: atom_id res chain seq x y z
N MET A 1 7.78 18.75 9.08
CA MET A 1 6.88 18.42 7.95
C MET A 1 7.79 18.02 6.81
N ALA A 2 7.94 16.74 6.51
CA ALA A 2 8.70 16.34 5.34
C ALA A 2 7.76 16.42 4.14
N GLU A 3 8.00 17.41 3.29
CA GLU A 3 7.33 17.57 2.01
C GLU A 3 7.93 16.54 1.06
N ILE A 4 7.10 15.57 0.64
CA ILE A 4 7.52 14.56 -0.34
C ILE A 4 7.74 15.29 -1.67
N PRO A 5 8.98 15.34 -2.21
CA PRO A 5 9.30 16.18 -3.38
C PRO A 5 8.87 15.56 -4.71
N PHE A 6 8.44 14.30 -4.71
CA PHE A 6 8.07 13.52 -5.89
C PHE A 6 6.62 13.77 -6.30
N SER A 7 6.28 13.67 -7.58
CA SER A 7 4.89 13.71 -8.07
C SER A 7 4.11 12.41 -7.73
N ASP A 8 2.78 12.39 -7.80
CA ASP A 8 1.99 11.16 -7.54
C ASP A 8 2.28 10.09 -8.59
N GLU A 9 2.47 10.52 -9.83
CA GLU A 9 2.95 9.73 -10.97
C GLU A 9 4.28 9.02 -10.67
N GLU A 10 5.29 9.78 -10.20
CA GLU A 10 6.62 9.23 -9.88
C GLU A 10 6.57 8.23 -8.73
N LEU A 11 5.76 8.52 -7.71
CA LEU A 11 5.55 7.57 -6.62
C LEU A 11 4.82 6.33 -7.09
N LYS A 12 3.86 6.45 -8.00
CA LYS A 12 3.15 5.29 -8.54
C LYS A 12 4.10 4.33 -9.25
N GLU A 13 5.01 4.86 -10.07
CA GLU A 13 6.05 4.05 -10.73
C GLU A 13 7.00 3.41 -9.71
N ALA A 14 7.51 4.19 -8.75
CA ALA A 14 8.42 3.70 -7.72
C ALA A 14 7.75 2.62 -6.84
N VAL A 15 6.53 2.87 -6.38
CA VAL A 15 5.72 1.93 -5.58
C VAL A 15 5.44 0.67 -6.38
N SER A 16 5.05 0.79 -7.65
CA SER A 16 4.80 -0.38 -8.51
C SER A 16 6.03 -1.28 -8.61
N GLY A 17 7.20 -0.70 -8.87
CA GLY A 17 8.44 -1.48 -8.95
C GLY A 17 8.80 -2.19 -7.64
N VAL A 18 8.61 -1.53 -6.49
CA VAL A 18 8.83 -2.16 -5.18
C VAL A 18 7.83 -3.27 -4.91
N ILE A 19 6.55 -3.06 -5.24
CA ILE A 19 5.50 -4.08 -5.08
C ILE A 19 5.81 -5.32 -5.92
N GLU A 20 6.24 -5.15 -7.17
CA GLU A 20 6.59 -6.28 -8.04
C GLU A 20 7.78 -7.08 -7.50
N GLU A 21 8.75 -6.42 -6.86
CA GLU A 21 9.86 -7.12 -6.19
C GLU A 21 9.40 -7.88 -4.94
N LEU A 22 8.41 -7.33 -4.21
CA LEU A 22 7.86 -7.95 -2.99
C LEU A 22 6.85 -9.06 -3.28
N ARG A 23 6.14 -9.02 -4.43
CA ARG A 23 5.15 -10.03 -4.84
C ARG A 23 5.58 -11.47 -4.60
N PRO A 24 6.77 -11.95 -5.03
CA PRO A 24 7.18 -13.33 -4.77
C PRO A 24 7.29 -13.64 -3.28
N MET A 25 7.77 -12.70 -2.45
CA MET A 25 7.82 -12.89 -0.99
C MET A 25 6.41 -12.91 -0.38
N LEU A 26 5.52 -12.03 -0.84
CA LEU A 26 4.14 -11.97 -0.36
C LEU A 26 3.37 -13.25 -0.73
N GLN A 27 3.57 -13.75 -1.95
CA GLN A 27 2.98 -15.01 -2.43
C GLN A 27 3.51 -16.23 -1.69
N MET A 28 4.78 -16.23 -1.26
CA MET A 28 5.32 -17.28 -0.37
C MET A 28 4.61 -17.28 1.00
N ASP A 29 4.23 -16.11 1.50
CA ASP A 29 3.44 -15.96 2.74
C ASP A 29 1.93 -16.27 2.52
N GLY A 30 1.53 -16.60 1.29
CA GLY A 30 0.15 -16.88 0.90
C GLY A 30 -0.70 -15.63 0.67
N GLY A 31 -0.08 -14.46 0.59
CA GLY A 31 -0.70 -13.16 0.29
C GLY A 31 -0.42 -12.67 -1.13
N ASP A 32 -1.08 -11.59 -1.52
CA ASP A 32 -0.75 -10.79 -2.69
C ASP A 32 -1.13 -9.33 -2.41
N VAL A 33 -0.62 -8.40 -3.22
CA VAL A 33 -0.96 -6.99 -3.13
C VAL A 33 -1.13 -6.41 -4.53
N THR A 34 -2.22 -5.67 -4.69
CA THR A 34 -2.51 -4.92 -5.91
C THR A 34 -2.45 -3.43 -5.60
N LEU A 35 -1.66 -2.68 -6.37
CA LEU A 35 -1.65 -1.24 -6.32
C LEU A 35 -2.94 -0.70 -6.97
N ILE A 36 -3.75 0.03 -6.20
CA ILE A 36 -4.95 0.68 -6.73
C ILE A 36 -4.58 2.08 -7.22
N ASP A 37 -4.06 2.91 -6.32
CA ASP A 37 -3.65 4.27 -6.66
C ASP A 37 -2.67 4.85 -5.63
N VAL A 38 -2.09 6.02 -5.91
CA VAL A 38 -1.15 6.69 -5.02
C VAL A 38 -1.53 8.16 -4.90
N LYS A 39 -1.87 8.61 -3.69
CA LYS A 39 -2.19 10.01 -3.38
C LYS A 39 -1.37 10.48 -2.20
N LYS A 40 -0.28 11.21 -2.46
CA LYS A 40 0.63 11.71 -1.42
C LYS A 40 -0.10 12.27 -0.19
N PRO A 41 0.28 11.86 1.03
CA PRO A 41 1.32 10.86 1.37
C PRO A 41 0.84 9.39 1.41
N VAL A 42 -0.39 9.11 0.99
CA VAL A 42 -1.06 7.80 1.11
C VAL A 42 -0.94 6.95 -0.16
N VAL A 43 -0.60 5.67 0.01
CA VAL A 43 -0.54 4.65 -1.03
C VAL A 43 -1.73 3.71 -0.84
N PHE A 44 -2.61 3.63 -1.83
CA PHE A 44 -3.79 2.78 -1.80
C PHE A 44 -3.48 1.42 -2.41
N VAL A 45 -3.55 0.39 -1.58
CA VAL A 45 -3.31 -0.99 -2.01
C VAL A 45 -4.48 -1.89 -1.62
N GLN A 46 -4.75 -2.89 -2.44
CA GLN A 46 -5.68 -3.95 -2.12
C GLN A 46 -4.87 -5.20 -1.79
N LEU A 47 -4.89 -5.60 -0.52
CA LEU A 47 -4.29 -6.84 -0.07
C LEU A 47 -5.20 -8.01 -0.47
N GLN A 48 -4.61 -9.07 -1.00
CA GLN A 48 -5.25 -10.31 -1.41
C GLN A 48 -4.58 -11.51 -0.70
N GLY A 49 -5.23 -12.67 -0.65
CA GLY A 49 -4.62 -13.94 -0.19
C GLY A 49 -4.96 -14.45 1.22
N GLY A 50 -4.52 -15.67 1.51
CA GLY A 50 -5.15 -16.72 2.34
C GLY A 50 -5.25 -16.52 3.86
N CYS A 51 -5.08 -15.31 4.36
CA CYS A 51 -5.26 -15.02 5.79
C CYS A 51 -6.19 -13.82 6.07
N VAL A 52 -7.04 -13.45 5.10
CA VAL A 52 -8.11 -12.42 5.24
C VAL A 52 -9.08 -12.71 6.40
N GLY A 53 -9.08 -13.93 6.95
CA GLY A 53 -9.89 -14.30 8.11
C GLY A 53 -9.26 -14.06 9.48
N CYS A 54 -7.97 -13.72 9.57
CA CYS A 54 -7.27 -13.52 10.85
C CYS A 54 -6.77 -12.08 10.94
N ALA A 55 -7.37 -11.27 11.82
CA ALA A 55 -7.10 -9.83 11.96
C ALA A 55 -5.61 -9.48 12.16
N SER A 56 -4.81 -10.41 12.69
CA SER A 56 -3.38 -10.27 12.92
C SER A 56 -2.51 -10.41 11.66
N ALA A 57 -2.93 -11.20 10.66
CA ALA A 57 -2.11 -11.47 9.47
C ALA A 57 -2.14 -10.30 8.47
N GLY A 58 -3.32 -9.70 8.25
CA GLY A 58 -3.45 -8.52 7.38
C GLY A 58 -2.67 -7.31 7.89
N ALA A 59 -2.60 -7.11 9.21
CA ALA A 59 -1.81 -6.05 9.82
C ALA A 59 -0.30 -6.23 9.59
N THR A 60 0.21 -7.46 9.67
CA THR A 60 1.63 -7.79 9.47
C THR A 60 2.06 -7.56 8.01
N LEU A 61 1.26 -8.04 7.05
CA LEU A 61 1.54 -7.84 5.62
C LEU A 61 1.54 -6.36 5.25
N LYS A 62 0.50 -5.61 5.70
CA LYS A 62 0.42 -4.17 5.50
C LYS A 62 1.67 -3.46 6.05
N TYR A 63 2.09 -3.81 7.26
CA TYR A 63 3.26 -3.21 7.90
C TYR A 63 4.55 -3.52 7.13
N GLY A 64 4.73 -4.74 6.62
CA GLY A 64 5.89 -5.11 5.82
C GLY A 64 6.01 -4.29 4.53
N ILE A 65 4.89 -4.14 3.81
CA ILE A 65 4.84 -3.33 2.58
C ILE A 65 5.09 -1.85 2.90
N GLU A 66 4.43 -1.31 3.93
CA GLU A 66 4.63 0.07 4.34
C GLU A 66 6.09 0.35 4.70
N LYS A 67 6.72 -0.54 5.48
CA LYS A 67 8.12 -0.41 5.85
C LYS A 67 9.03 -0.42 4.62
N ALA A 68 8.81 -1.34 3.68
CA ALA A 68 9.62 -1.42 2.46
C ALA A 68 9.48 -0.17 1.59
N LEU A 69 8.28 0.37 1.43
CA LEU A 69 8.04 1.62 0.70
C LEU A 69 8.67 2.82 1.42
N LYS A 70 8.61 2.86 2.75
CA LYS A 70 9.27 3.91 3.55
C LYS A 70 10.78 3.90 3.42
N GLU A 71 11.38 2.71 3.39
CA GLU A 71 12.82 2.51 3.30
C GLU A 71 13.36 2.77 1.89
N LYS A 72 12.62 2.34 0.85
CA LYS A 72 13.05 2.49 -0.55
C LYS A 72 12.68 3.83 -1.19
N ILE A 73 11.58 4.46 -0.76
CA ILE A 73 11.03 5.64 -1.43
C ILE A 73 11.06 6.84 -0.47
N HIS A 74 10.20 6.87 0.56
CA HIS A 74 10.13 7.99 1.49
C HIS A 74 9.44 7.63 2.82
N PRO A 75 10.01 8.02 3.99
CA PRO A 75 9.50 7.63 5.31
C PRO A 75 8.10 8.16 5.67
N ASP A 76 7.67 9.28 5.07
CA ASP A 76 6.30 9.81 5.25
C ASP A 76 5.21 9.05 4.48
N LEU A 77 5.56 8.10 3.60
CA LEU A 77 4.54 7.33 2.88
C LEU A 77 3.73 6.46 3.83
N VAL A 78 2.42 6.47 3.69
CA VAL A 78 1.49 5.67 4.49
C VAL A 78 0.78 4.69 3.59
N VAL A 79 0.74 3.41 3.95
CA VAL A 79 -0.01 2.42 3.18
C VAL A 79 -1.41 2.28 3.75
N MET A 80 -2.40 2.27 2.87
CA MET A 80 -3.79 2.10 3.24
C MET A 80 -4.40 0.94 2.46
N ASN A 81 -5.00 0.00 3.20
CA ASN A 81 -5.68 -1.12 2.58
C ASN A 81 -7.08 -0.68 2.14
N VAL A 82 -7.33 -0.76 0.84
CA VAL A 82 -8.65 -0.53 0.24
C VAL A 82 -9.45 -1.83 0.29
N PRO A 83 -10.58 -1.88 1.03
CA PRO A 83 -11.47 -3.03 0.99
C PRO A 83 -12.08 -3.19 -0.41
N HIS A 84 -12.37 -4.43 -0.79
CA HIS A 84 -12.92 -4.74 -2.11
C HIS A 84 -14.26 -4.01 -2.33
N GLY A 85 -14.44 -3.38 -3.49
CA GLY A 85 -15.62 -2.57 -3.80
C GLY A 85 -15.57 -1.09 -3.36
N TYR A 86 -14.44 -0.63 -2.79
CA TYR A 86 -14.20 0.78 -2.49
C TYR A 86 -13.14 1.42 -3.42
N GLU A 87 -12.82 0.76 -4.53
CA GLU A 87 -11.79 1.19 -5.49
C GLU A 87 -12.11 2.55 -6.12
N ASP A 88 -13.39 2.84 -6.38
CA ASP A 88 -13.84 4.13 -6.92
C ASP A 88 -14.02 5.21 -5.83
N ARG A 89 -13.81 4.87 -4.55
CA ARG A 89 -14.19 5.68 -3.37
C ARG A 89 -12.97 6.11 -2.55
N LEU A 90 -11.79 6.13 -3.16
CA LEU A 90 -10.52 6.46 -2.48
C LEU A 90 -10.52 7.85 -1.87
N ASP A 91 -11.13 8.83 -2.53
CA ASP A 91 -11.24 10.20 -2.00
C ASP A 91 -12.10 10.27 -0.74
N GLU A 92 -13.16 9.46 -0.64
CA GLU A 92 -13.94 9.36 0.59
C GLU A 92 -13.14 8.69 1.69
N LEU A 93 -12.46 7.59 1.38
CA LEU A 93 -11.58 6.90 2.31
C LEU A 93 -10.47 7.81 2.86
N LEU A 94 -9.87 8.65 2.02
CA LEU A 94 -8.86 9.62 2.44
C LEU A 94 -9.45 10.68 3.39
N LYS A 95 -10.67 11.16 3.12
CA LYS A 95 -11.41 12.12 3.95
C LYS A 95 -11.83 11.59 5.31
N TYR A 96 -12.05 10.29 5.45
CA TYR A 96 -12.41 9.68 6.74
C TYR A 96 -11.18 9.29 7.57
N SER A 97 -9.98 9.36 6.99
CA SER A 97 -8.74 8.93 7.64
C SER A 97 -7.93 10.09 8.24
N PHE A 98 -8.34 11.34 8.01
CA PHE A 98 -7.77 12.59 8.52
C PHE A 98 -8.88 13.56 8.94
#